data_AF-A0A3D3PC93-F1
#
_entry.id   AF-A0A3D3PC93-F1
#
_cell.length_a   1.000
_cell.length_b   1.000
_cell.length_c   1.000
_cell.angle_alpha   90.00
_cell.angle_beta   90.00
_cell.angle_gamma   90.00
#
_symmetry.space_group_name_H-M   'P 1'
#
loop_
_entity.id
_entity.type
_entity.pdbx_description
1 polymer ?
#
loop_
_entity_poly.entity_id
_entity_poly.type
_entity_poly.pdbx_seq_one_letter_code
_entity_poly.pdbx_strand_id
1 'polypeptide(L)' 'MESHSYILIVGYTKNHFIIRNSWGTEYGDNGYAYASYDYMNAGCCEVYGIVV' A
#
# COMPACT_ATOMS: atom_id res chain seq x y z
N MET A 1 -3.55 10.17 18.73
CA MET A 1 -3.26 10.90 17.48
C MET A 1 -3.11 9.81 16.44
N GLU A 2 -4.08 9.68 15.54
CA GLU A 2 -4.04 8.65 14.51
C GLU A 2 -3.02 9.07 13.45
N SER A 3 -2.11 8.17 13.10
CA SER A 3 -1.12 8.41 12.04
C SER A 3 -1.71 7.96 10.72
N HIS A 4 -1.92 8.89 9.79
CA HIS A 4 -2.45 8.59 8.46
C HIS A 4 -1.32 8.61 7.43
N SER A 5 -1.44 7.79 6.39
CA SER A 5 -0.52 7.78 5.26
C SER A 5 -1.28 7.36 4.00
N TYR A 6 -0.85 7.91 2.86
CA TYR A 6 -1.41 7.60 1.55
C TYR A 6 -0.36 6.87 0.73
N ILE A 7 -0.76 5.76 0.12
CA ILE A 7 0.10 4.91 -0.70
C ILE A 7 -0.59 4.55 -2.02
N LEU A 8 0.13 3.88 -2.92
CA LEU A 8 -0.42 3.39 -4.18
C LEU A 8 -0.39 1.86 -4.23
N ILE A 9 -1.55 1.24 -4.43
CA ILE A 9 -1.63 -0.17 -4.82
C ILE A 9 -1.36 -0.25 -6.32
N VAL A 10 -0.30 -0.96 -6.71
CA VAL A 10 0.14 -1.07 -8.11
C VAL A 10 0.05 -2.50 -8.66
N GLY A 11 -0.29 -3.45 -7.81
CA GLY A 11 -0.46 -4.85 -8.18
C GLY A 11 -0.93 -5.70 -7.02
N TYR A 12 -1.19 -6.97 -7.29
CA TYR A 12 -1.57 -7.94 -6.28
C TYR A 12 -1.08 -9.35 -6.66
N THR A 13 -0.88 -10.18 -5.65
CA THR A 13 -0.65 -11.62 -5.78
C THR A 13 -1.84 -12.36 -5.19
N LYS A 14 -1.75 -13.68 -5.00
CA LYS A 14 -2.78 -14.44 -4.28
C LYS A 14 -2.92 -14.02 -2.80
N ASN A 15 -1.87 -13.45 -2.20
CA ASN A 15 -1.78 -13.32 -0.74
C ASN A 15 -1.57 -11.87 -0.26
N HIS A 16 -1.23 -10.93 -1.13
CA HIS A 16 -0.92 -9.55 -0.74
C HIS A 16 -1.08 -8.55 -1.90
N PHE A 17 -1.22 -7.28 -1.54
CA PHE A 17 -1.08 -6.13 -2.43
C PHE A 17 0.36 -5.65 -2.50
N ILE A 18 0.77 -5.21 -3.69
CA ILE A 18 2.06 -4.57 -3.94
C ILE A 18 1.84 -3.06 -3.84
N ILE A 19 2.57 -2.43 -2.93
CA ILE A 19 2.45 -1.02 -2.59
C ILE A 19 3.68 -0.28 -3.12
N ARG A 20 3.49 0.77 -3.92
CA ARG A 20 4.53 1.75 -4.21
C ARG A 20 4.38 2.92 -3.24
N ASN A 21 5.44 3.21 -2.50
CA ASN A 21 5.45 4.31 -1.53
C ASN A 21 6.27 5.52 -2.04
N SER A 22 6.14 6.66 -1.36
CA SER A 22 6.80 7.93 -1.67
C SER A 22 7.97 8.26 -0.71
N TRP A 23 8.40 7.31 0.12
CA TRP A 23 9.43 7.52 1.16
C TRP A 23 10.86 7.23 0.68
N GLY A 24 11.11 7.34 -0.62
CA GLY A 24 12.40 7.05 -1.25
C GLY A 24 12.65 5.56 -1.48
N THR A 25 13.71 5.27 -2.25
CA THR A 25 14.06 3.90 -2.66
C THR A 25 14.74 3.09 -1.56
N GLU A 26 15.26 3.75 -0.53
CA GLU A 26 15.86 3.07 0.63
C GLU A 26 14.81 2.45 1.56
N TYR A 27 13.56 2.86 1.43
CA TYR A 27 12.46 2.29 2.20
C TYR A 27 11.99 0.96 1.61
N GLY A 28 11.87 -0.06 2.47
CA GLY A 28 11.33 -1.36 2.10
C GLY A 28 12.17 -2.08 1.04
N ASP A 29 11.49 -2.64 0.04
CA ASP A 29 12.12 -3.26 -1.12
C ASP A 29 12.15 -2.27 -2.27
N ASN A 30 13.23 -1.49 -2.39
CA ASN A 30 13.43 -0.50 -3.44
C ASN A 30 12.27 0.53 -3.57
N GLY A 31 11.70 0.97 -2.45
CA GLY A 31 10.55 1.87 -2.38
C GLY A 31 9.18 1.18 -2.39
N TYR A 32 9.16 -0.16 -2.38
CA TYR A 32 7.94 -0.95 -2.33
C TYR A 32 7.72 -1.61 -0.97
N ALA A 33 6.46 -1.86 -0.68
CA ALA A 33 6.00 -2.63 0.46
C ALA A 33 4.94 -3.65 0.02
N TYR A 34 4.71 -4.65 0.86
CA TYR A 34 3.77 -5.73 0.59
C TYR A 34 2.79 -5.83 1.74
N ALA A 35 1.51 -5.59 1.46
CA ALA A 35 0.47 -5.55 2.48
C ALA A 35 -0.46 -6.76 2.32
N SER A 36 -0.59 -7.59 3.36
CA SER A 36 -1.55 -8.70 3.35
C SER A 36 -2.98 -8.14 3.28
N TYR A 37 -3.90 -8.97 2.79
CA TYR A 37 -5.32 -8.58 2.73
C TYR A 37 -5.91 -8.31 4.11
N ASP A 38 -5.52 -9.09 5.12
CA ASP A 38 -5.97 -8.87 6.50
C ASP A 38 -5.46 -7.53 7.06
N TYR A 39 -4.21 -7.17 6.78
CA TYR A 39 -3.64 -5.88 7.20
C TYR A 39 -4.38 -4.71 6.54
N MET A 40 -4.62 -4.79 5.23
CA MET A 40 -5.37 -3.75 4.52
C MET A 40 -6.82 -3.66 5.01
N ASN A 41 -7.49 -4.79 5.26
CA ASN A 41 -8.86 -4.79 5.75
C ASN A 41 -8.99 -4.20 7.17
N ALA A 42 -7.97 -4.35 8.01
CA ALA A 42 -7.96 -3.81 9.37
C ALA A 42 -7.59 -2.32 9.43
N GLY A 43 -6.70 -1.85 8.54
CA GLY A 43 -6.12 -0.50 8.63
C GLY A 43 -6.51 0.49 7.54
N CYS A 44 -7.13 0.03 6.44
CA CYS A 44 -7.49 0.91 5.33
C CYS A 44 -8.88 1.52 5.53
N CYS A 45 -8.92 2.83 5.74
CA CYS A 45 -10.17 3.57 5.95
C CYS A 45 -10.77 4.13 4.66
N GLU A 46 -9.99 4.23 3.58
CA GLU A 46 -10.44 4.78 2.30
C GLU A 46 -9.63 4.23 1.11
N VAL A 47 -10.31 3.99 -0.02
CA VAL A 47 -9.70 3.49 -1.27
C VAL A 47 -10.39 4.16 -2.46
N TYR A 48 -9.59 4.63 -3.42
CA TYR A 48 -10.09 5.23 -4.66
C TYR A 48 -9.50 4.50 -5.87
N GLY A 49 -10.35 4.18 -6.86
CA GLY A 49 -9.93 3.68 -8.16
C GLY A 49 -9.74 4.83 -9.15
N ILE A 50 -8.63 4.84 -9.89
CA ILE A 50 -8.35 5.81 -10.94
C ILE A 50 -8.28 5.06 -12.28
N VAL A 51 -9.00 5.55 -13.27
CA VAL A 51 -9.00 5.05 -14.66
C VAL A 51 -8.66 6.24 -15.56
N VAL A 52 -7.76 6.05 -16.52
CA VAL A 52 -7.30 7.09 -17.46
C VAL A 52 -7.75 6.75 -18.88
#